data_AF-A0A847BW56-F1
#
_entry.id   AF-A0A847BW56-F1
#
_cell.length_a   1.000
_cell.length_b   1.000
_cell.length_c   1.000
_cell.angle_alpha   90.00
_cell.angle_beta   90.00
_cell.angle_gamma   90.00
#
_symmetry.space_group_name_H-M   'P 1'
#
loop_
_entity.id
_entity.type
_entity.pdbx_description
1 polymer ?
#
loop_
_entity_poly.entity_id
_entity_poly.type
_entity_poly.pdbx_seq_one_letter_code
_entity_poly.pdbx_strand_id
1 'polypeptide(L)'
;MLKQLHVSGGRIPTQSAMQQYWSERLDTGHTLKLGQKLKTVASEFNVYCLLSRAQTLRLEEIIVVDERYLILVLGEEALVLEYSEPVARFLPNLIGATPKELEEIGSQVGLYELRDKASRLKNANVLLKEGEISVYEMAKELNNPKIIRLFLDPSFPDSLGDGLYFEDLLPSGYLALKQKANYKGEEAELFCIGSLYSDYEQFFKVAKED
;
A
#
# COMPACT_ATOMS: atom_id res chain seq x y z
N MET A 1 20.42 -12.66 10.10
CA MET A 1 21.43 -11.58 10.08
C MET A 1 20.85 -10.49 9.19
N LEU A 2 20.45 -9.35 9.76
CA LEU A 2 19.82 -8.25 9.02
C LEU A 2 20.88 -7.58 8.13
N LYS A 3 20.55 -7.34 6.86
CA LYS A 3 21.49 -6.71 5.90
C LYS A 3 21.34 -5.19 5.96
N GLN A 4 22.24 -4.55 6.70
CA GLN A 4 22.40 -3.09 6.71
C GLN A 4 23.52 -2.68 5.76
N LEU A 5 23.47 -1.43 5.28
CA LEU A 5 24.54 -0.88 4.45
C LEU A 5 25.86 -0.83 5.25
N HIS A 6 26.85 -1.62 4.85
CA HIS A 6 28.19 -1.57 5.45
C HIS A 6 28.99 -0.41 4.85
N VAL A 7 29.17 0.67 5.62
CA VAL A 7 30.00 1.81 5.21
C VAL A 7 31.42 1.59 5.72
N SER A 8 32.34 1.27 4.80
CA SER A 8 33.74 0.91 5.04
C SER A 8 34.67 2.08 5.42
N GLY A 9 34.18 3.06 6.20
CA GLY A 9 34.91 4.31 6.51
C GLY A 9 34.84 4.83 7.94
N GLY A 10 34.22 4.09 8.87
CA GLY A 10 34.22 4.44 10.31
C GLY A 10 33.30 5.60 10.72
N ARG A 11 32.52 6.19 9.80
CA ARG A 11 31.46 7.17 10.11
C ARG A 11 30.13 6.68 9.54
N ILE A 12 29.10 6.66 10.37
CA ILE A 12 27.72 6.44 9.92
C ILE A 12 27.31 7.69 9.11
N PRO A 13 26.87 7.54 7.84
CA PRO A 13 26.43 8.68 7.05
C PRO A 13 25.30 9.44 7.75
N THR A 14 25.24 10.75 7.54
CA THR A 14 24.11 11.53 8.03
C THR A 14 22.82 11.14 7.29
N GLN A 15 21.68 11.41 7.91
CA GLN A 15 20.39 11.14 7.29
C GLN A 15 20.23 11.87 5.95
N SER A 16 20.62 13.15 5.88
CA SER A 16 20.60 13.93 4.63
C SER A 16 21.47 13.30 3.54
N ALA A 17 22.65 12.78 3.90
CA ALA A 17 23.52 12.10 2.96
C ALA A 17 22.90 10.80 2.45
N MET A 18 22.21 10.04 3.31
CA MET A 18 21.50 8.83 2.90
C MET A 18 20.25 9.13 2.03
N GLN A 19 19.49 10.17 2.33
CA GLN A 19 18.36 10.60 1.50
C GLN A 19 18.83 10.96 0.09
N GLN A 20 19.90 11.74 -0.01
CA GLN A 20 20.52 12.07 -1.28
C GLN A 20 21.05 10.82 -1.98
N TYR A 21 21.78 9.95 -1.26
CA TYR A 21 22.33 8.71 -1.79
C TYR A 21 21.26 7.84 -2.47
N TRP A 22 20.10 7.67 -1.83
CA TRP A 22 19.00 6.89 -2.39
C TRP A 22 18.27 7.61 -3.52
N SER A 23 18.09 8.93 -3.42
CA SER A 23 17.48 9.72 -4.51
C SER A 23 18.28 9.67 -5.80
N GLU A 24 19.60 9.50 -5.73
CA GLU A 24 20.47 9.37 -6.90
C GLU A 24 20.50 7.94 -7.49
N ARG A 25 20.03 6.92 -6.75
CA ARG A 25 20.22 5.49 -7.10
C ARG A 25 18.94 4.72 -7.33
N LEU A 26 17.88 5.05 -6.60
CA LEU A 26 16.59 4.40 -6.75
C LEU A 26 15.79 5.13 -7.82
N ASP A 27 15.70 4.48 -8.98
CA ASP A 27 14.89 4.96 -10.09
C ASP A 27 13.47 4.39 -9.99
N THR A 28 12.51 5.27 -9.66
CA THR A 28 11.08 4.95 -9.55
C THR A 28 10.30 5.24 -10.85
N GLY A 29 10.98 5.71 -11.91
CA GLY A 29 10.36 6.04 -13.19
C GLY A 29 10.12 4.84 -14.11
N HIS A 30 10.64 3.66 -13.75
CA HIS A 30 10.55 2.45 -14.55
C HIS A 30 9.75 1.34 -13.84
N THR A 31 8.97 0.59 -14.62
CA THR A 31 8.23 -0.57 -14.10
C THR A 31 9.19 -1.68 -13.67
N LEU A 32 9.14 -2.04 -12.39
CA LEU A 32 10.02 -3.06 -11.82
C LEU A 32 9.45 -4.48 -12.03
N LYS A 33 10.24 -5.39 -12.60
CA LYS A 33 9.84 -6.80 -12.73
C LYS A 33 10.17 -7.56 -11.44
N LEU A 34 9.13 -7.97 -10.71
CA LEU A 34 9.25 -8.63 -9.41
C LEU A 34 9.08 -10.14 -9.53
N GLY A 35 9.96 -10.89 -8.86
CA GLY A 35 9.88 -12.34 -8.74
C GLY A 35 9.30 -12.81 -7.39
N GLN A 36 9.12 -14.12 -7.25
CA GLN A 36 8.58 -14.71 -6.00
C GLN A 36 9.50 -14.51 -4.78
N LYS A 37 10.79 -14.22 -4.99
CA LYS A 37 11.78 -13.96 -3.95
C LYS A 37 11.43 -12.74 -3.10
N LEU A 38 10.58 -11.82 -3.58
CA LEU A 38 10.13 -10.65 -2.82
C LEU A 38 9.59 -11.04 -1.43
N LYS A 39 8.89 -12.18 -1.32
CA LYS A 39 8.33 -12.66 -0.04
C LYS A 39 9.37 -12.85 1.05
N THR A 40 10.48 -13.51 0.72
CA THR A 40 11.54 -13.81 1.68
C THR A 40 12.45 -12.62 1.87
N VAL A 41 12.73 -11.88 0.80
CA VAL A 41 13.68 -10.76 0.78
C VAL A 41 13.19 -9.57 1.61
N ALA A 42 11.87 -9.28 1.63
CA ALA A 42 11.28 -8.23 2.48
C ALA A 42 11.72 -8.36 3.96
N SER A 43 11.62 -9.58 4.49
CA SER A 43 12.00 -9.85 5.89
C SER A 43 13.51 -9.84 6.11
N GLU A 44 14.31 -10.32 5.17
CA GLU A 44 15.78 -10.35 5.29
C GLU A 44 16.42 -8.95 5.39
N PHE A 45 15.83 -7.98 4.70
CA PHE A 45 16.31 -6.59 4.62
C PHE A 45 15.57 -5.64 5.58
N ASN A 46 14.64 -6.17 6.37
CA ASN A 46 13.76 -5.40 7.25
C ASN A 46 13.00 -4.29 6.51
N VAL A 47 12.43 -4.63 5.36
CA VAL A 47 11.64 -3.73 4.52
C VAL A 47 10.23 -4.29 4.42
N TYR A 48 9.25 -3.51 4.85
CA TYR A 48 7.85 -3.82 4.59
C TYR A 48 7.55 -3.60 3.11
N CYS A 49 6.87 -4.56 2.50
CA CYS A 49 6.47 -4.52 1.10
C CYS A 49 4.98 -4.83 0.99
N LEU A 50 4.26 -3.93 0.33
CA LEU A 50 2.89 -4.11 -0.10
C LEU A 50 2.87 -4.08 -1.63
N LEU A 51 2.36 -5.14 -2.23
CA LEU A 51 2.14 -5.24 -3.66
C LEU A 51 0.64 -5.40 -3.89
N SER A 52 0.06 -4.51 -4.69
CA SER A 52 -1.37 -4.51 -5.02
C SER A 52 -1.54 -4.51 -6.54
N ARG A 53 -2.69 -4.97 -7.07
CA ARG A 53 -2.95 -4.80 -8.51
C ARG A 53 -3.04 -3.32 -8.83
N ALA A 54 -2.54 -2.96 -10.01
CA ALA A 54 -2.63 -1.60 -10.54
C ALA A 54 -4.08 -1.33 -11.02
N GLN A 55 -4.99 -1.13 -10.06
CA GLN A 55 -6.39 -0.81 -10.34
C GLN A 55 -6.85 0.38 -9.53
N THR A 56 -7.42 1.37 -10.22
CA THR A 56 -8.10 2.49 -9.56
C THR A 56 -9.58 2.15 -9.47
N LEU A 57 -10.01 1.66 -8.32
CA LEU A 57 -11.41 1.37 -8.07
C LEU A 57 -12.14 2.63 -7.58
N ARG A 58 -13.19 3.02 -8.28
CA ARG A 58 -14.13 4.07 -7.86
C ARG A 58 -15.55 3.60 -8.12
N LEU A 59 -16.49 4.00 -7.27
CA LEU A 59 -17.90 3.72 -7.50
C LEU A 59 -18.38 4.44 -8.76
N GLU A 60 -18.67 3.69 -9.82
CA GLU A 60 -19.04 4.23 -11.12
C GLU A 60 -20.56 4.33 -11.25
N GLU A 61 -21.27 3.28 -10.84
CA GLU A 61 -22.72 3.20 -10.93
C GLU A 61 -23.33 2.33 -9.82
N ILE A 62 -24.65 2.48 -9.66
CA ILE A 62 -25.46 1.69 -8.75
C ILE A 62 -26.65 1.12 -9.52
N ILE A 63 -26.78 -0.20 -9.51
CA ILE A 63 -27.88 -0.91 -10.17
C ILE A 63 -28.81 -1.46 -9.09
N VAL A 64 -30.09 -1.12 -9.19
CA VAL A 64 -31.14 -1.69 -8.32
C VAL A 64 -31.70 -2.92 -9.02
N VAL A 65 -31.67 -4.08 -8.35
CA VAL A 65 -32.19 -5.35 -8.89
C VAL A 65 -33.41 -5.77 -8.08
N ASP A 66 -34.58 -5.68 -8.70
CA ASP A 66 -35.88 -6.10 -8.17
C ASP A 66 -36.19 -5.62 -6.74
N GLU A 67 -35.62 -4.48 -6.32
CA GLU A 67 -35.70 -3.99 -4.93
C GLU A 67 -35.27 -5.04 -3.88
N ARG A 68 -34.39 -5.95 -4.27
CA ARG A 68 -33.79 -6.98 -3.40
C ARG A 68 -32.32 -6.73 -3.17
N TYR A 69 -31.63 -6.23 -4.20
CA TYR A 69 -30.21 -5.97 -4.15
C TYR A 69 -29.85 -4.62 -4.74
N LEU A 70 -28.76 -4.06 -4.23
CA LEU A 70 -28.07 -2.92 -4.79
C LEU A 70 -26.69 -3.38 -5.25
N ILE A 71 -26.39 -3.29 -6.53
CA ILE A 71 -25.07 -3.61 -7.08
C ILE A 71 -24.32 -2.30 -7.28
N LEU A 72 -23.24 -2.13 -6.55
CA LEU A 72 -22.30 -1.02 -6.66
C LEU A 72 -21.18 -1.48 -7.59
N VAL A 73 -21.03 -0.85 -8.75
CA VAL A 73 -20.03 -1.23 -9.76
C VAL A 73 -18.79 -0.36 -9.56
N LEU A 74 -17.62 -1.02 -9.50
CA LEU A 74 -16.31 -0.39 -9.34
C LEU A 74 -15.34 -0.95 -10.39
N GLY A 75 -15.37 -0.41 -11.61
CA GLY A 75 -14.61 -0.97 -12.74
C GLY A 75 -15.02 -2.41 -13.03
N GLU A 76 -14.06 -3.34 -13.01
CA GLU A 76 -14.32 -4.78 -13.21
C GLU A 76 -14.82 -5.50 -11.94
N GLU A 77 -14.89 -4.80 -10.81
CA GLU A 77 -15.33 -5.33 -9.52
C GLU A 77 -16.74 -4.83 -9.16
N ALA A 78 -17.44 -5.54 -8.27
CA ALA A 78 -18.74 -5.09 -7.78
C ALA A 78 -18.98 -5.49 -6.32
N LEU A 79 -19.68 -4.63 -5.60
CA LEU A 79 -20.23 -4.93 -4.28
C LEU A 79 -21.74 -5.09 -4.39
N VAL A 80 -22.27 -6.21 -3.90
CA VAL A 80 -23.72 -6.41 -3.80
C VAL A 80 -24.13 -6.09 -2.37
N LEU A 81 -25.17 -5.28 -2.15
CA LEU A 81 -25.78 -5.03 -0.84
C LEU A 81 -27.23 -5.50 -0.84
N GLU A 82 -27.78 -5.76 0.34
CA GLU A 82 -29.23 -5.90 0.47
C GLU A 82 -29.92 -4.56 0.18
N TYR A 83 -31.06 -4.63 -0.52
CA TYR A 83 -31.82 -3.42 -0.81
C TYR A 83 -32.47 -2.87 0.46
N SER A 84 -32.32 -1.57 0.65
CA SER A 84 -33.24 -0.79 1.46
C SER A 84 -33.43 0.58 0.83
N GLU A 85 -34.65 1.09 0.87
CA GLU A 85 -34.99 2.38 0.27
C GLU A 85 -34.13 3.54 0.81
N PRO A 86 -33.80 3.63 2.12
CA PRO A 86 -32.90 4.66 2.62
C PRO A 86 -31.49 4.56 2.03
N VAL A 87 -30.94 3.34 1.92
CA VAL A 87 -29.60 3.12 1.36
C VAL A 87 -29.58 3.41 -0.14
N ALA A 88 -30.60 2.95 -0.87
CA ALA A 88 -30.74 3.20 -2.30
C ALA A 88 -30.78 4.70 -2.64
N ARG A 89 -31.40 5.53 -1.79
CA ARG A 89 -31.38 7.00 -1.94
C ARG A 89 -30.06 7.64 -1.53
N PHE A 90 -29.33 7.04 -0.61
CA PHE A 90 -28.08 7.60 -0.08
C PHE A 90 -26.88 7.34 -0.98
N LEU A 91 -26.73 6.10 -1.47
CA LEU A 91 -25.55 5.67 -2.23
C LEU A 91 -25.21 6.50 -3.47
N PRO A 92 -26.17 7.07 -4.24
CA PRO A 92 -25.84 7.91 -5.39
C PRO A 92 -24.97 9.12 -5.05
N ASN A 93 -24.95 9.57 -3.79
CA ASN A 93 -24.07 10.65 -3.33
C ASN A 93 -22.60 10.20 -3.22
N LEU A 94 -22.33 8.90 -3.32
CA LEU A 94 -21.01 8.29 -3.18
C LEU A 94 -20.38 7.93 -4.53
N ILE A 95 -21.03 8.23 -5.66
CA ILE A 95 -20.42 8.01 -6.98
C ILE A 95 -19.09 8.76 -7.05
N GLY A 96 -18.06 8.07 -7.53
CA GLY A 96 -16.68 8.52 -7.56
C GLY A 96 -15.86 8.12 -6.33
N ALA A 97 -16.49 7.65 -5.24
CA ALA A 97 -15.79 7.26 -4.02
C ALA A 97 -14.96 5.98 -4.24
N THR A 98 -13.78 5.95 -3.65
CA THR A 98 -12.89 4.80 -3.57
C THR A 98 -13.40 3.78 -2.54
N PRO A 99 -12.96 2.50 -2.60
CA PRO A 99 -13.26 1.52 -1.56
C PRO A 99 -12.93 1.99 -0.13
N LYS A 100 -11.84 2.76 0.04
CA LYS A 100 -11.49 3.35 1.36
C LYS A 100 -12.54 4.35 1.82
N GLU A 101 -12.94 5.28 0.95
CA GLU A 101 -13.99 6.26 1.28
C GLU A 101 -15.33 5.57 1.56
N LEU A 102 -15.68 4.53 0.80
CA LEU A 102 -16.88 3.72 1.06
C LEU A 102 -16.83 3.01 2.43
N GLU A 103 -15.66 2.48 2.82
CA GLU A 103 -15.43 1.88 4.15
C GLU A 103 -15.59 2.90 5.29
N GLU A 104 -14.99 4.08 5.12
CA GLU A 104 -15.04 5.17 6.11
C GLU A 104 -16.45 5.74 6.25
N ILE A 105 -17.12 6.04 5.14
CA ILE A 105 -18.49 6.56 5.13
C ILE A 105 -19.44 5.51 5.70
N GLY A 106 -19.33 4.25 5.29
CA GLY A 106 -20.13 3.16 5.82
C GLY A 106 -19.99 3.03 7.35
N SER A 107 -18.79 3.24 7.89
CA SER A 107 -18.55 3.29 9.33
C SER A 107 -19.22 4.48 10.02
N GLN A 108 -19.19 5.66 9.40
CA GLN A 108 -19.72 6.91 9.97
C GLN A 108 -21.26 6.94 10.00
N VAL A 109 -21.91 6.42 8.96
CA VAL A 109 -23.39 6.44 8.83
C VAL A 109 -24.06 5.14 9.28
N GLY A 110 -23.29 4.18 9.82
CA GLY A 110 -23.80 2.90 10.33
C GLY A 110 -24.18 1.88 9.25
N LEU A 111 -23.69 2.04 8.01
CA LEU A 111 -23.87 1.07 6.93
C LEU A 111 -22.77 -0.01 6.99
N TYR A 112 -22.87 -0.89 7.98
CA TYR A 112 -21.84 -1.90 8.26
C TYR A 112 -21.62 -2.91 7.13
N GLU A 113 -22.68 -3.26 6.37
CA GLU A 113 -22.54 -4.15 5.22
C GLU A 113 -21.65 -3.53 4.13
N LEU A 114 -21.87 -2.25 3.81
CA LEU A 114 -21.03 -1.49 2.89
C LEU A 114 -19.58 -1.44 3.39
N ARG A 115 -19.39 -1.10 4.67
CA ARG A 115 -18.07 -1.06 5.30
C ARG A 115 -17.33 -2.39 5.13
N ASP A 116 -17.95 -3.49 5.53
CA ASP A 116 -17.31 -4.80 5.54
C ASP A 116 -16.99 -5.29 4.14
N LYS A 117 -17.87 -5.03 3.18
CA LYS A 117 -17.66 -5.41 1.77
C LYS A 117 -16.59 -4.54 1.09
N ALA A 118 -16.57 -3.24 1.34
CA ALA A 118 -15.52 -2.34 0.85
C ALA A 118 -14.15 -2.70 1.43
N SER A 119 -14.08 -3.00 2.73
CA SER A 119 -12.86 -3.47 3.40
C SER A 119 -12.33 -4.78 2.79
N ARG A 120 -13.21 -5.73 2.50
CA ARG A 120 -12.83 -6.99 1.81
C ARG A 120 -12.30 -6.74 0.41
N LEU A 121 -12.92 -5.85 -0.35
CA LEU A 121 -12.47 -5.50 -1.71
C LEU A 121 -11.06 -4.89 -1.70
N LYS A 122 -10.77 -3.98 -0.76
CA LYS A 122 -9.41 -3.44 -0.56
C LYS A 122 -8.39 -4.55 -0.34
N ASN A 123 -8.70 -5.50 0.54
CA ASN A 123 -7.79 -6.59 0.86
C ASN A 123 -7.65 -7.61 -0.29
N ALA A 124 -8.70 -7.82 -1.09
CA ALA A 124 -8.65 -8.69 -2.26
C ALA A 124 -7.76 -8.14 -3.38
N ASN A 125 -7.47 -6.83 -3.37
CA ASN A 125 -6.55 -6.20 -4.30
C ASN A 125 -5.06 -6.44 -3.95
N VAL A 126 -4.78 -6.92 -2.74
CA VAL A 126 -3.41 -7.17 -2.27
C VAL A 126 -2.89 -8.49 -2.86
N LEU A 127 -1.81 -8.40 -3.64
CA LEU A 127 -1.10 -9.56 -4.20
C LEU A 127 -0.08 -10.14 -3.21
N LEU A 128 0.57 -9.28 -2.44
CA LEU A 128 1.60 -9.64 -1.47
C LEU A 128 1.70 -8.58 -0.38
N LYS A 129 1.86 -9.02 0.87
CA LYS A 129 2.08 -8.15 2.02
C LYS A 129 3.06 -8.83 2.97
N GLU A 130 4.28 -8.30 3.06
CA GLU A 130 5.40 -8.99 3.71
C GLU A 130 6.28 -8.01 4.47
N GLY A 131 7.01 -8.48 5.48
CA GLY A 131 7.91 -7.64 6.27
C GLY A 131 7.20 -6.73 7.29
N GLU A 132 5.97 -7.06 7.72
CA GLU A 132 5.20 -6.27 8.70
C GLU A 132 5.95 -6.02 10.02
N ILE A 133 6.84 -6.94 10.40
CA ILE A 133 7.74 -6.80 11.57
C ILE A 133 8.49 -5.47 11.54
N SER A 134 8.95 -5.01 10.38
CA SER A 134 9.66 -3.73 10.25
C SER A 134 8.79 -2.52 10.65
N VAL A 135 7.48 -2.56 10.37
CA VAL A 135 6.53 -1.52 10.76
C VAL A 135 6.24 -1.59 12.26
N TYR A 136 6.16 -2.79 12.85
CA TYR A 136 6.02 -2.95 14.29
C TYR A 136 7.26 -2.46 15.05
N GLU A 137 8.46 -2.74 14.54
CA GLU A 137 9.73 -2.25 15.09
C GLU A 137 9.80 -0.73 15.02
N MET A 138 9.45 -0.14 13.88
CA MET A 138 9.35 1.32 13.69
C MET A 138 8.39 1.95 14.70
N ALA A 139 7.18 1.41 14.83
CA ALA A 139 6.18 1.93 15.76
C ALA A 139 6.65 1.84 17.22
N LYS A 140 7.40 0.80 17.57
CA LYS A 140 7.98 0.61 18.90
C LYS A 140 9.13 1.59 19.16
N GLU A 141 10.06 1.74 18.23
CA GLU A 141 11.21 2.65 18.34
C GLU A 141 10.74 4.10 18.55
N LEU A 142 9.71 4.50 17.80
CA LEU A 142 9.16 5.85 17.85
C LEU A 142 8.08 6.04 18.93
N ASN A 143 7.77 4.99 19.69
CA ASN A 143 6.68 4.97 20.68
C ASN A 143 5.35 5.51 20.12
N ASN A 144 5.01 5.14 18.89
CA ASN A 144 3.83 5.64 18.17
C ASN A 144 3.05 4.49 17.51
N PRO A 145 2.07 3.89 18.21
CA PRO A 145 1.30 2.76 17.67
C PRO A 145 0.39 3.13 16.48
N LYS A 146 0.13 4.42 16.21
CA LYS A 146 -0.68 4.85 15.05
C LYS A 146 0.00 4.49 13.72
N ILE A 147 1.32 4.38 13.71
CA ILE A 147 2.15 3.96 12.57
C ILE A 147 1.69 2.60 12.03
N ILE A 148 1.37 1.66 12.92
CA ILE A 148 0.93 0.32 12.54
C ILE A 148 -0.35 0.41 11.70
N ARG A 149 -1.34 1.16 12.19
CA ARG A 149 -2.62 1.32 11.50
C ARG A 149 -2.46 2.05 10.17
N LEU A 150 -1.57 3.04 10.13
CA LEU A 150 -1.35 3.85 8.93
C LEU A 150 -0.67 3.05 7.82
N PHE A 151 0.48 2.44 8.09
CA PHE A 151 1.31 1.82 7.05
C PHE A 151 0.91 0.39 6.72
N LEU A 152 0.19 -0.30 7.60
CA LEU A 152 -0.36 -1.63 7.29
C LEU A 152 -1.75 -1.59 6.62
N ASP A 153 -2.35 -0.40 6.44
CA ASP A 153 -3.58 -0.22 5.65
C ASP A 153 -3.26 -0.35 4.16
N PRO A 154 -3.85 -1.31 3.44
CA PRO A 154 -3.61 -1.49 2.01
C PRO A 154 -3.93 -0.27 1.13
N SER A 155 -4.79 0.62 1.59
CA SER A 155 -5.16 1.84 0.83
C SER A 155 -4.29 3.05 1.17
N PHE A 156 -3.29 2.92 2.05
CA PHE A 156 -2.37 4.03 2.32
C PHE A 156 -1.65 4.52 1.05
N PRO A 157 -1.13 3.65 0.16
CA PRO A 157 -0.41 4.09 -1.02
C PRO A 157 -1.30 4.71 -2.12
N ASP A 158 -2.62 4.53 -2.08
CA ASP A 158 -3.54 4.93 -3.15
C ASP A 158 -3.49 6.44 -3.44
N SER A 159 -3.21 7.28 -2.43
CA SER A 159 -3.09 8.74 -2.60
C SER A 159 -1.68 9.21 -2.96
N LEU A 160 -0.71 8.30 -3.06
CA LEU A 160 0.69 8.59 -3.38
C LEU A 160 0.94 8.43 -4.88
N GLY A 161 1.79 9.29 -5.43
CA GLY A 161 2.37 9.10 -6.76
C GLY A 161 3.57 8.13 -6.72
N ASP A 162 4.11 7.79 -7.87
CA ASP A 162 5.40 7.09 -7.94
C ASP A 162 6.52 8.01 -7.44
N GLY A 163 7.42 7.49 -6.61
CA GLY A 163 8.50 8.28 -6.03
C GLY A 163 9.08 7.73 -4.74
N LEU A 164 10.07 8.47 -4.23
CA LEU A 164 10.66 8.27 -2.91
C LEU A 164 10.06 9.26 -1.92
N TYR A 165 9.81 8.80 -0.71
CA TYR A 165 9.20 9.56 0.37
C TYR A 165 10.07 9.49 1.63
N PHE A 166 10.24 10.65 2.26
CA PHE A 166 11.06 10.84 3.45
C PHE A 166 10.25 11.58 4.53
N GLU A 167 10.84 12.57 5.21
CA GLU A 167 10.29 13.21 6.42
C GLU A 167 8.96 13.94 6.22
N ASP A 168 8.60 14.31 4.99
CA ASP A 168 7.31 14.94 4.69
C ASP A 168 6.12 13.98 4.89
N LEU A 169 6.37 12.67 4.80
CA LEU A 169 5.37 11.61 4.92
C LEU A 169 5.68 10.62 6.05
N LEU A 170 6.95 10.43 6.36
CA LEU A 170 7.46 9.39 7.25
C LEU A 170 8.15 9.98 8.48
N PRO A 171 8.28 9.19 9.55
CA PRO A 171 9.20 9.52 10.61
C PRO A 171 10.65 9.67 10.11
N SER A 172 11.41 10.51 10.81
CA SER A 172 12.85 10.70 10.58
C SER A 172 13.60 9.36 10.63
N GLY A 173 14.55 9.16 9.72
CA GLY A 173 15.33 7.93 9.62
C GLY A 173 14.71 6.80 8.78
N TYR A 174 13.59 7.05 8.10
CA TYR A 174 12.90 6.08 7.25
C TYR A 174 12.82 6.52 5.78
N LEU A 175 12.64 5.55 4.89
CA LEU A 175 12.40 5.73 3.46
C LEU A 175 11.18 4.91 3.08
N ALA A 176 10.32 5.48 2.23
CA ALA A 176 9.31 4.75 1.52
C ALA A 176 9.49 4.97 0.02
N LEU A 177 9.09 3.97 -0.74
CA LEU A 177 9.15 3.96 -2.18
C LEU A 177 7.80 3.49 -2.69
N LYS A 178 7.23 4.23 -3.65
CA LYS A 178 6.12 3.76 -4.47
C LYS A 178 6.57 3.74 -5.92
N GLN A 179 6.29 2.64 -6.63
CA GLN A 179 6.53 2.56 -8.06
C GLN A 179 5.67 1.48 -8.71
N LYS A 180 5.50 1.58 -10.02
CA LYS A 180 4.90 0.52 -10.84
C LYS A 180 5.76 -0.73 -10.85
N ALA A 181 5.09 -1.87 -10.91
CA ALA A 181 5.72 -3.17 -11.01
C ALA A 181 4.97 -4.09 -11.97
N ASN A 182 5.65 -5.13 -12.42
CA ASN A 182 5.02 -6.31 -12.99
C ASN A 182 5.35 -7.50 -12.09
N TYR A 183 4.33 -8.27 -11.70
CA TYR A 183 4.51 -9.45 -10.86
C TYR A 183 3.73 -10.60 -11.45
N LYS A 184 4.45 -11.67 -11.84
CA LYS A 184 3.88 -12.85 -12.50
C LYS A 184 3.08 -12.52 -13.78
N GLY A 185 3.49 -11.49 -14.52
CA GLY A 185 2.83 -11.06 -15.74
C GLY A 185 1.68 -10.08 -15.53
N GLU A 186 1.26 -9.80 -14.30
CA GLU A 186 0.21 -8.82 -13.97
C GLU A 186 0.81 -7.45 -13.66
N GLU A 187 0.13 -6.38 -14.07
CA GLU A 187 0.47 -5.01 -13.68
C GLU A 187 0.13 -4.79 -12.19
N ALA A 188 1.09 -4.24 -11.46
CA ALA A 188 1.01 -4.06 -10.02
C ALA A 188 1.61 -2.73 -9.59
N GLU A 189 1.28 -2.31 -8.37
CA GLU A 189 1.95 -1.21 -7.68
C GLU A 189 2.69 -1.76 -6.47
N LEU A 190 3.98 -1.43 -6.38
CA LEU A 190 4.81 -1.76 -5.24
C LEU A 190 4.93 -0.54 -4.32
N PHE A 191 4.64 -0.76 -3.05
CA PHE A 191 4.92 0.17 -1.98
C PHE A 191 5.84 -0.49 -0.95
N CYS A 192 6.94 0.16 -0.62
CA CYS A 192 7.90 -0.31 0.37
C CYS A 192 8.12 0.74 1.46
N ILE A 193 8.34 0.30 2.71
CA ILE A 193 8.85 1.16 3.78
C ILE A 193 9.94 0.42 4.55
N GLY A 194 11.04 1.10 4.87
CA GLY A 194 12.07 0.57 5.74
C GLY A 194 12.96 1.66 6.32
N SER A 195 13.97 1.24 7.09
CA SER A 195 15.00 2.16 7.57
C SER A 195 15.72 2.80 6.38
N LEU A 196 16.11 4.06 6.52
CA LEU A 196 16.95 4.75 5.56
C LEU A 196 18.32 4.07 5.37
N TYR A 197 18.75 3.24 6.32
CA TYR A 197 20.04 2.54 6.29
C TYR A 197 19.96 1.09 5.79
N SER A 198 18.78 0.63 5.36
CA SER A 198 18.62 -0.68 4.71
C SER A 198 19.30 -0.70 3.33
N ASP A 199 19.82 -1.85 2.93
CA ASP A 199 20.46 -2.02 1.62
C ASP A 199 19.42 -2.24 0.51
N TYR A 200 18.82 -1.14 0.03
CA TYR A 200 17.79 -1.18 -1.01
C TYR A 200 18.33 -1.66 -2.37
N GLU A 201 19.61 -1.43 -2.65
CA GLU A 201 20.23 -1.86 -3.92
C GLU A 201 20.26 -3.38 -3.99
N GLN A 202 20.77 -4.04 -2.96
CA GLN A 202 20.78 -5.49 -2.90
C GLN A 202 19.36 -6.06 -2.71
N PHE A 203 18.48 -5.39 -1.95
CA PHE A 203 17.07 -5.76 -1.83
C PHE A 203 16.40 -5.87 -3.21
N PHE A 204 16.45 -4.81 -4.03
CA PHE A 204 15.83 -4.82 -5.36
C PHE A 204 16.53 -5.77 -6.32
N LYS A 205 17.85 -5.94 -6.20
CA LYS A 205 18.59 -6.91 -7.01
C LYS A 205 18.12 -8.35 -6.78
N VAL A 206 17.79 -8.72 -5.53
CA VAL A 206 17.33 -10.08 -5.21
C VAL A 206 15.81 -10.22 -5.41
N ALA A 207 15.04 -9.15 -5.21
CA ALA A 207 13.59 -9.15 -5.39
C ALA A 207 13.16 -9.21 -6.86
N LYS A 208 14.01 -8.73 -7.79
CA LYS A 208 13.76 -8.80 -9.22
C LYS A 208 13.70 -10.25 -9.72
N GLU A 209 12.86 -10.46 -10.74
CA GLU A 209 12.86 -11.71 -11.51
C GLU A 209 14.15 -11.79 -12.35
N ASP A 210 14.70 -13.00 -12.49
CA ASP A 210 15.88 -13.28 -13.32
C ASP A 210 15.53 -13.15 -14.83
#